data_AF-A0A9Q8V366-F1
#
_entry.id   AF-A0A9Q8V366-F1
#
_cell.length_a   1.000
_cell.length_b   1.000
_cell.length_c   1.000
_cell.angle_alpha   90.00
_cell.angle_beta   90.00
_cell.angle_gamma   90.00
#
_symmetry.space_group_name_H-M   'P 1'
#
loop_
_entity.id
_entity.type
_entity.pdbx_description
1 polymer ?
#
loop_
_entity_poly.entity_id
_entity_poly.type
_entity_poly.pdbx_seq_one_letter_code
_entity_poly.pdbx_strand_id
1 'polypeptide(L)'
;MSVKTQKTEKLQKVLARSGHGSRREIETLIEAGRISVDGKAATLGDRIEVKSSTKIRLDGRVLSIKEAEKEVCRVMAYYKPEGELCTRNDPEGRPTVFARLPRLTGARWIAVGRLDVNTSGLLLFTTDGELANRLMHPSREVEREYAVRVFGEVTDAIKRQLTMGIQLDDGPASFKTLTYKGGEGINQWYNVTLTEGRNREVRRLWEAVGIQVSRLIRVRYGDLDLPKGLPRGGWVELGLEQINYLRELVELDPEVVTKVAVPRDQRRLKANQIRRAVKRHSQVSERTGGTKRPSTRAGTKTGAKSSTKPVTKSRTRT
;
A
#
# COMPACT_ATOMS: atom_id res chain seq x y z
N MET A 1 13.92 -12.34 -39.35
CA MET A 1 14.24 -13.00 -38.05
C MET A 1 14.45 -11.91 -37.02
N SER A 2 13.54 -11.78 -36.05
CA SER A 2 13.65 -10.74 -35.03
C SER A 2 14.77 -11.10 -34.06
N VAL A 3 15.82 -10.29 -34.02
CA VAL A 3 16.95 -10.45 -33.10
C VAL A 3 16.42 -10.19 -31.69
N LYS A 4 16.12 -11.26 -30.94
CA LYS A 4 15.92 -11.15 -29.48
C LYS A 4 17.22 -10.61 -28.90
N THR A 5 17.25 -9.35 -28.52
CA THR A 5 18.38 -8.73 -27.84
C THR A 5 18.68 -9.55 -26.58
N GLN A 6 19.81 -10.27 -26.57
CA GLN A 6 20.20 -11.10 -25.44
C GLN A 6 20.46 -10.21 -24.23
N LYS A 7 19.50 -10.19 -23.29
CA LYS A 7 19.54 -9.32 -22.12
C LYS A 7 20.40 -9.98 -21.04
N THR A 8 21.71 -9.76 -21.11
CA THR A 8 22.61 -10.15 -20.01
C THR A 8 22.39 -9.26 -18.80
N GLU A 9 22.49 -9.79 -17.58
CA GLU A 9 22.40 -9.04 -16.33
C GLU A 9 23.63 -9.31 -15.46
N LYS A 10 24.02 -8.34 -14.61
CA LYS A 10 25.09 -8.53 -13.62
C LYS A 10 24.77 -9.71 -12.70
N LEU A 11 25.74 -10.58 -12.44
CA LEU A 11 25.58 -11.81 -11.65
C LEU A 11 24.96 -11.53 -10.27
N GLN A 12 25.46 -10.51 -9.57
CA GLN A 12 24.93 -10.11 -8.26
C GLN A 12 23.49 -9.61 -8.32
N LYS A 13 23.04 -9.06 -9.46
CA LYS A 13 21.65 -8.64 -9.64
C LYS A 13 20.74 -9.87 -9.73
N VAL A 14 21.14 -10.88 -10.50
CA VAL A 14 20.39 -12.12 -10.67
C VAL A 14 20.25 -12.87 -9.34
N LEU A 15 21.38 -13.10 -8.65
CA LEU A 15 21.39 -13.81 -7.37
C LEU A 15 20.61 -13.08 -6.27
N ALA A 16 20.71 -11.75 -6.22
CA ALA A 16 19.97 -10.94 -5.26
C ALA A 16 18.45 -10.96 -5.54
N ARG A 17 18.03 -11.03 -6.82
CA ARG A 17 16.62 -11.16 -7.20
C ARG A 17 16.06 -12.51 -6.72
N SER A 18 16.81 -13.60 -6.92
CA SER A 18 16.43 -14.95 -6.49
C SER A 18 16.53 -15.19 -4.98
N GLY A 19 16.89 -14.18 -4.19
CA GLY A 19 16.84 -14.24 -2.72
C GLY A 19 18.13 -14.71 -2.03
N HIS A 20 19.25 -14.83 -2.75
CA HIS A 20 20.53 -15.35 -2.21
C HIS A 20 21.41 -14.27 -1.54
N GLY A 21 20.80 -13.23 -0.98
CA GLY A 21 21.52 -12.14 -0.29
C GLY A 21 21.35 -10.76 -0.93
N SER A 22 22.06 -9.76 -0.39
CA SER A 22 22.13 -8.42 -0.98
C SER A 22 23.12 -8.36 -2.15
N ARG A 23 22.99 -7.36 -3.05
CA ARG A 23 23.92 -7.22 -4.18
C ARG A 23 25.36 -7.09 -3.69
N ARG A 24 25.60 -6.27 -2.67
CA ARG A 24 26.93 -6.04 -2.08
C ARG A 24 27.49 -7.28 -1.39
N GLU A 25 26.65 -7.98 -0.63
CA GLU A 25 27.03 -9.25 -0.01
C GLU A 25 27.43 -10.29 -1.06
N ILE A 26 26.67 -10.36 -2.16
CA ILE A 26 27.02 -11.25 -3.28
C ILE A 26 28.30 -10.79 -3.98
N GLU A 27 28.54 -9.49 -4.13
CA GLU A 27 29.82 -8.96 -4.65
C GLU A 27 31.00 -9.42 -3.80
N THR A 28 30.89 -9.35 -2.46
CA THR A 28 31.91 -9.88 -1.54
C THR A 28 32.11 -11.40 -1.70
N LEU A 29 31.04 -12.16 -1.94
CA LEU A 29 31.15 -13.60 -2.20
C LEU A 29 31.81 -13.91 -3.55
N ILE A 30 31.57 -13.08 -4.57
CA ILE A 30 32.22 -13.18 -5.88
C ILE A 30 33.72 -12.87 -5.73
N GLU A 31 34.08 -11.77 -5.06
CA GLU A 31 35.48 -11.39 -4.81
C GLU A 31 36.24 -12.47 -4.02
N ALA A 32 35.57 -13.15 -3.10
CA ALA A 32 36.14 -14.28 -2.36
C ALA A 32 36.26 -15.58 -3.18
N GLY A 33 35.90 -15.58 -4.47
CA GLY A 33 35.99 -16.75 -5.36
C GLY A 33 35.00 -17.87 -5.02
N ARG A 34 33.98 -17.59 -4.20
CA ARG A 34 33.02 -18.60 -3.70
C ARG A 34 31.90 -18.92 -4.68
N ILE A 35 31.70 -18.07 -5.68
CA ILE A 35 30.65 -18.22 -6.68
C ILE A 35 31.25 -18.68 -8.01
N SER A 36 30.62 -19.70 -8.61
CA SER A 36 30.96 -20.18 -9.96
C SER A 36 29.74 -20.23 -10.87
N VAL A 37 29.95 -19.97 -12.16
CA VAL A 37 28.95 -20.08 -13.22
C VAL A 37 29.44 -21.12 -14.22
N ASP A 38 28.65 -22.16 -14.44
CA ASP A 38 28.98 -23.27 -15.35
C ASP A 38 30.36 -23.90 -15.09
N GLY A 39 30.78 -23.90 -13.82
CA GLY A 39 32.03 -24.49 -13.37
C GLY A 39 33.24 -23.55 -13.40
N LYS A 40 33.08 -22.31 -13.88
CA LYS A 40 34.13 -21.28 -13.86
C LYS A 40 33.91 -20.32 -12.70
N ALA A 41 34.96 -19.97 -11.95
CA ALA A 41 34.88 -18.97 -10.89
C ALA A 41 34.44 -17.63 -11.49
N ALA A 42 33.45 -17.00 -10.86
CA ALA A 42 32.96 -15.70 -11.28
C ALA A 42 33.87 -14.59 -10.79
N THR A 43 33.94 -13.50 -11.56
CA THR A 43 34.66 -12.28 -11.19
C THR A 43 33.73 -11.09 -11.02
N LEU A 44 34.18 -10.08 -10.26
CA LEU A 44 33.36 -8.91 -9.97
C LEU A 44 33.00 -8.19 -11.28
N GLY A 45 31.71 -8.03 -11.52
CA GLY A 45 31.21 -7.38 -12.72
C GLY A 45 30.81 -8.33 -13.84
N ASP A 46 30.97 -9.64 -13.66
CA ASP A 46 30.46 -10.64 -14.59
C ASP A 46 28.97 -10.44 -14.88
N ARG A 47 28.63 -10.67 -16.15
CA ARG A 47 27.26 -10.64 -16.65
C ARG A 47 26.88 -12.02 -17.15
N ILE A 48 25.66 -12.42 -16.85
CA ILE A 48 25.13 -13.71 -17.25
C ILE A 48 23.83 -13.55 -18.02
N GLU A 49 23.61 -14.45 -18.97
CA GLU A 49 22.30 -14.71 -19.54
C GLU A 49 21.70 -15.88 -18.73
N VAL A 50 20.55 -15.68 -18.11
CA VAL A 50 19.90 -16.74 -17.32
C VAL A 50 19.17 -17.65 -18.29
N LYS A 51 19.80 -18.79 -18.63
CA LYS A 51 19.16 -19.89 -19.35
C LYS A 51 18.81 -21.00 -18.38
N SER A 52 17.83 -21.82 -18.73
CA SER A 52 17.50 -23.06 -18.01
C SER A 52 18.69 -24.02 -17.85
N SER A 53 19.72 -23.94 -18.70
CA SER A 53 20.96 -24.71 -18.57
C SER A 53 22.03 -24.09 -17.67
N THR A 54 21.92 -22.80 -17.32
CA THR A 54 22.93 -22.08 -16.55
C THR A 54 22.99 -22.59 -15.11
N LYS A 55 24.15 -23.11 -14.68
CA LYS A 55 24.37 -23.62 -13.33
C LYS A 55 25.25 -22.69 -12.53
N ILE A 56 24.65 -21.96 -11.59
CA ILE A 56 25.38 -21.14 -10.63
C ILE A 56 25.54 -21.88 -9.32
N ARG A 57 26.74 -21.87 -8.75
CA ARG A 57 27.04 -22.50 -7.47
C ARG A 57 27.65 -21.51 -6.49
N LEU A 58 27.30 -21.66 -5.22
CA LEU A 58 27.98 -21.04 -4.08
C LEU A 58 28.60 -22.16 -3.26
N ASP A 59 29.92 -22.14 -3.08
CA ASP A 59 30.68 -23.20 -2.37
C ASP A 59 30.34 -24.61 -2.88
N GLY A 60 30.21 -24.76 -4.21
CA GLY A 60 29.85 -26.03 -4.85
C GLY A 60 28.35 -26.38 -4.81
N ARG A 61 27.51 -25.71 -4.00
CA ARG A 61 26.06 -25.95 -3.94
C ARG A 61 25.33 -25.19 -5.04
N VAL A 62 24.52 -25.88 -5.84
CA VAL A 62 23.73 -25.27 -6.92
C VAL A 62 22.66 -24.35 -6.35
N LEU A 63 22.65 -23.10 -6.80
CA LEU A 63 21.66 -22.11 -6.42
C LEU A 63 20.44 -22.20 -7.35
N SER A 64 19.25 -22.21 -6.76
CA SER A 64 18.01 -22.10 -7.54
C SER A 64 17.85 -20.68 -8.05
N ILE A 65 17.82 -20.50 -9.36
CA ILE A 65 17.61 -19.22 -10.03
C ILE A 65 16.42 -19.37 -10.95
N LYS A 66 15.49 -18.43 -10.88
CA LYS A 66 14.36 -18.38 -11.79
C LYS A 66 14.71 -17.50 -12.98
N GLU A 67 14.30 -17.92 -14.17
CA GLU A 67 14.34 -17.06 -15.36
C GLU A 67 13.58 -15.76 -15.10
N ALA A 68 14.14 -14.64 -15.58
CA ALA A 68 13.61 -13.30 -15.33
C ALA A 68 12.16 -13.12 -15.80
N GLU A 69 11.71 -13.89 -16.79
CA GLU A 69 10.39 -13.78 -17.41
C GLU A 69 9.25 -14.38 -16.56
N LYS A 70 9.52 -15.00 -15.39
CA LYS A 70 8.50 -15.71 -14.58
C LYS A 70 8.26 -15.16 -13.18
N GLU A 71 8.93 -14.09 -12.77
CA GLU A 71 8.72 -13.53 -11.43
C GLU A 71 7.61 -12.48 -11.43
N VAL A 72 6.43 -12.88 -10.94
CA VAL A 72 5.29 -11.98 -10.70
C VAL A 72 5.73 -10.82 -9.80
N CYS A 73 5.54 -9.59 -10.28
CA CYS A 73 5.71 -8.38 -9.48
C CYS A 73 4.66 -8.34 -8.38
N ARG A 74 5.11 -8.33 -7.12
CA ARG A 74 4.25 -8.20 -5.95
C ARG A 74 4.58 -6.88 -5.27
N VAL A 75 3.58 -6.22 -4.72
CA VAL A 75 3.75 -5.00 -3.93
C VAL A 75 2.91 -5.11 -2.65
N MET A 76 3.47 -4.72 -1.52
CA MET A 76 2.75 -4.60 -0.25
C MET A 76 2.75 -3.15 0.23
N ALA A 77 1.62 -2.71 0.75
CA ALA A 77 1.52 -1.52 1.58
C ALA A 77 1.65 -1.94 3.04
N TYR A 78 2.68 -1.43 3.73
CA TYR A 78 2.93 -1.64 5.15
C TYR A 78 2.65 -0.37 5.93
N TYR A 79 1.89 -0.45 7.01
CA TYR A 79 1.79 0.64 7.97
C TYR A 79 2.92 0.50 8.99
N LYS A 80 4.09 1.06 8.66
CA LYS A 80 5.25 1.07 9.54
C LYS A 80 4.91 1.79 10.86
N PRO A 81 5.11 1.16 12.03
CA PRO A 81 5.08 1.86 13.31
C PRO A 81 6.41 2.56 13.61
N GLU A 82 6.38 3.43 14.61
CA GLU A 82 7.61 3.94 15.23
C GLU A 82 8.36 2.79 15.94
N GLY A 83 9.67 2.94 16.11
CA GLY A 83 10.54 1.95 16.76
C GLY A 83 11.13 0.89 15.82
N GLU A 84 10.65 0.78 14.59
CA GLU A 84 11.25 -0.14 13.60
C GLU A 84 12.26 0.53 12.67
N LEU A 85 13.34 -0.18 12.38
CA LEU A 85 14.37 0.22 11.42
C LEU A 85 14.08 -0.31 10.01
N CYS A 86 14.30 0.54 9.01
CA CYS A 86 14.31 0.16 7.59
C CYS A 86 15.64 -0.47 7.16
N THR A 87 16.10 -1.52 7.85
CA THR A 87 17.31 -2.29 7.50
C THR A 87 17.02 -3.79 7.52
N ARG A 88 17.75 -4.57 6.71
CA ARG A 88 17.64 -6.04 6.74
C ARG A 88 18.39 -6.67 7.90
N ASN A 89 19.51 -6.06 8.28
CA ASN A 89 20.35 -6.51 9.35
C ASN A 89 20.67 -5.31 10.24
N ASP A 90 20.37 -5.44 11.52
CA ASP A 90 20.71 -4.45 12.54
C ASP A 90 21.67 -5.13 13.53
N PRO A 91 22.94 -4.67 13.65
CA PRO A 91 23.92 -5.29 14.54
C PRO A 91 23.50 -5.29 16.02
N GLU A 92 22.67 -4.33 16.43
CA GLU A 92 22.15 -4.20 17.80
C GLU A 92 20.87 -5.05 18.03
N GLY A 93 20.39 -5.77 17.02
CA GLY A 93 19.22 -6.64 17.14
C GLY A 93 17.88 -5.91 17.31
N ARG A 94 17.81 -4.63 16.97
CA ARG A 94 16.57 -3.84 17.09
C ARG A 94 15.51 -4.30 16.07
N PRO A 95 14.22 -4.07 16.36
CA PRO A 95 13.14 -4.45 15.45
C PRO A 95 13.30 -3.85 14.05
N THR A 96 13.11 -4.67 13.02
CA THR A 96 13.18 -4.24 11.62
C THR A 96 11.83 -4.40 10.92
N VAL A 97 11.59 -3.55 9.93
CA VAL A 97 10.38 -3.61 9.10
C VAL A 97 10.21 -4.93 8.33
N PHE A 98 11.27 -5.74 8.21
CA PHE A 98 11.23 -7.03 7.52
C PHE A 98 10.82 -8.18 8.43
N ALA A 99 10.90 -8.03 9.75
CA ALA A 99 10.68 -9.12 10.71
C ALA A 99 9.25 -9.69 10.66
N ARG A 100 8.26 -8.87 10.27
CA ARG A 100 6.83 -9.23 10.23
C ARG A 100 6.28 -9.49 8.83
N LEU A 101 7.12 -9.42 7.80
CA LEU A 101 6.69 -9.63 6.42
C LEU A 101 6.59 -11.13 6.10
N PRO A 102 5.67 -11.53 5.21
CA PRO A 102 5.53 -12.93 4.81
C PRO A 102 6.79 -13.40 4.10
N ARG A 103 7.30 -14.58 4.47
CA ARG A 103 8.46 -15.18 3.82
C ARG A 103 8.15 -15.51 2.36
N LEU A 104 9.14 -15.33 1.49
CA LEU A 104 9.04 -15.60 0.06
C LEU A 104 9.97 -16.75 -0.34
N THR A 105 9.47 -17.63 -1.22
CA THR A 105 10.28 -18.72 -1.79
C THR A 105 10.88 -18.29 -3.13
N GLY A 106 12.21 -18.17 -3.16
CA GLY A 106 12.97 -17.79 -4.37
C GLY A 106 12.76 -16.34 -4.82
N ALA A 107 12.41 -15.45 -3.89
CA ALA A 107 12.32 -14.00 -4.09
C ALA A 107 12.52 -13.32 -2.73
N ARG A 108 12.62 -11.98 -2.70
CA ARG A 108 12.72 -11.21 -1.46
C ARG A 108 11.98 -9.88 -1.53
N TRP A 109 11.48 -9.40 -0.40
CA TRP A 109 10.87 -8.08 -0.28
C TRP A 109 11.91 -6.97 -0.27
N ILE A 110 11.78 -5.98 -1.14
CA ILE A 110 12.62 -4.80 -1.25
C ILE A 110 11.81 -3.60 -0.73
N ALA A 111 12.32 -2.88 0.27
CA ALA A 111 11.69 -1.66 0.73
C ALA A 111 11.81 -0.56 -0.33
N VAL A 112 10.73 0.16 -0.59
CA VAL A 112 10.72 1.36 -1.45
C VAL A 112 10.99 2.57 -0.56
N GLY A 113 12.26 2.95 -0.52
CA GLY A 113 12.78 4.00 0.34
C GLY A 113 12.91 3.57 1.79
N ARG A 114 13.07 4.57 2.66
CA ARG A 114 13.19 4.38 4.11
C ARG A 114 12.26 5.35 4.83
N LEU A 115 11.90 5.00 6.05
CA LEU A 115 11.31 5.89 7.04
C LEU A 115 12.18 5.82 8.28
N ASP A 116 12.39 6.96 8.94
CA ASP A 116 13.15 7.01 10.18
C ASP A 116 12.49 6.15 11.26
N VAL A 117 13.28 5.79 12.28
CA VAL A 117 12.79 5.00 13.42
C VAL A 117 11.60 5.67 14.12
N ASN A 118 11.62 7.01 14.24
CA ASN A 118 10.55 7.83 14.86
C ASN A 118 9.56 8.38 13.82
N THR A 119 9.43 7.72 12.68
CA THR A 119 8.46 8.05 11.64
C THR A 119 7.58 6.84 11.38
N SER A 120 6.27 7.06 11.35
CA SER A 120 5.27 6.04 11.04
C SER A 120 4.67 6.25 9.66
N GLY A 121 3.85 5.30 9.22
CA GLY A 121 3.02 5.45 8.02
C GLY A 121 3.36 4.48 6.90
N LEU A 122 2.93 4.81 5.69
CA LEU A 122 3.00 3.95 4.52
C LEU A 122 4.45 3.67 4.13
N LEU A 123 4.84 2.41 4.09
CA LEU A 123 6.07 1.91 3.50
C LEU A 123 5.71 0.84 2.46
N LEU A 124 6.12 1.04 1.21
CA LEU A 124 5.90 0.04 0.18
C LEU A 124 7.03 -0.98 0.20
N PHE A 125 6.68 -2.24 -0.06
CA PHE A 125 7.63 -3.30 -0.35
C PHE A 125 7.31 -3.92 -1.71
N THR A 126 8.31 -4.29 -2.48
CA THR A 126 8.09 -5.00 -3.75
C THR A 126 9.10 -6.13 -3.97
N THR A 127 8.76 -7.11 -4.78
CA THR A 127 9.72 -8.10 -5.29
C THR A 127 10.47 -7.61 -6.52
N ASP A 128 9.98 -6.57 -7.19
CA ASP A 128 10.60 -6.01 -8.40
C ASP A 128 11.58 -4.89 -8.04
N GLY A 129 12.88 -5.20 -8.19
CA GLY A 129 13.95 -4.25 -7.90
C GLY A 129 14.03 -3.06 -8.86
N GLU A 130 13.49 -3.19 -10.08
CA GLU A 130 13.43 -2.07 -11.04
C GLU A 130 12.34 -1.09 -10.62
N LEU A 131 11.14 -1.60 -10.28
CA LEU A 131 10.06 -0.79 -9.73
C LEU A 131 10.50 -0.05 -8.46
N ALA A 132 11.15 -0.75 -7.52
CA ALA A 132 11.67 -0.13 -6.30
C ALA A 132 12.66 0.99 -6.62
N ASN A 133 13.61 0.75 -7.53
CA ASN A 133 14.62 1.73 -7.91
C ASN A 133 13.99 2.98 -8.52
N ARG A 134 13.09 2.83 -9.49
CA ARG A 134 12.46 3.97 -10.16
C ARG A 134 11.56 4.77 -9.21
N LEU A 135 10.80 4.11 -8.34
CA LEU A 135 9.96 4.80 -7.34
C LEU A 135 10.79 5.61 -6.33
N MET A 136 12.02 5.19 -6.04
CA MET A 136 12.93 5.90 -5.12
C MET A 136 13.73 7.01 -5.82
N HIS A 137 13.99 6.89 -7.12
CA HIS A 137 14.91 7.77 -7.81
C HIS A 137 14.34 9.19 -7.92
N PRO A 138 15.07 10.25 -7.52
CA PRO A 138 14.58 11.63 -7.55
C PRO A 138 14.11 12.09 -8.94
N SER A 139 14.72 11.58 -10.02
CA SER A 139 14.34 11.95 -11.40
C SER A 139 12.92 11.55 -11.80
N ARG A 140 12.25 10.70 -11.01
CA ARG A 140 10.84 10.33 -11.23
C ARG A 140 9.87 11.21 -10.46
N GLU A 141 10.39 12.07 -9.58
CA GLU A 141 9.63 13.07 -8.81
C GLU A 141 8.37 12.52 -8.14
N VAL A 142 8.40 11.23 -7.76
CA VAL A 142 7.24 10.56 -7.18
C VAL A 142 6.91 11.20 -5.85
N GLU A 143 5.69 11.69 -5.72
CA GLU A 143 5.25 12.41 -4.54
C GLU A 143 5.22 11.51 -3.30
N ARG A 144 5.59 12.08 -2.16
CA ARG A 144 5.38 11.52 -0.82
C ARG A 144 4.65 12.56 -0.01
N GLU A 145 3.49 12.18 0.55
CA GLU A 145 2.71 13.06 1.42
C GLU A 145 2.86 12.64 2.88
N TYR A 146 3.08 13.63 3.73
CA TYR A 146 3.20 13.45 5.17
C TYR A 146 2.15 14.28 5.90
N ALA A 147 1.46 13.63 6.83
CA ALA A 147 0.76 14.33 7.90
C ALA A 147 1.75 14.61 9.03
N VAL A 148 1.94 15.90 9.32
CA VAL A 148 2.91 16.41 10.27
C VAL A 148 2.19 17.14 11.37
N ARG A 149 2.44 16.76 12.63
CA ARG A 149 2.04 17.56 13.79
C ARG A 149 3.23 18.39 14.23
N VAL A 150 3.07 19.71 14.16
CA VAL A 150 4.09 20.67 14.55
C VAL A 150 3.76 21.32 15.89
N PHE A 151 4.79 21.79 16.57
CA PHE A 151 4.71 22.58 17.79
C PHE A 151 5.33 23.95 17.50
N GLY A 152 4.51 24.99 17.54
CA GLY A 152 4.90 26.36 17.24
C GLY A 152 3.83 27.12 16.45
N GLU A 153 3.96 28.43 16.39
CA GLU A 153 3.09 29.28 15.58
C GLU A 153 3.53 29.26 14.11
N VAL A 154 2.62 28.87 13.22
CA VAL A 154 2.88 28.82 11.77
C VAL A 154 2.20 30.00 11.09
N THR A 155 2.95 31.08 10.91
CA THR A 155 2.48 32.27 10.18
C THR A 155 2.48 32.03 8.67
N ASP A 156 1.74 32.84 7.91
CA ASP A 156 1.74 32.73 6.44
C ASP A 156 3.11 33.08 5.83
N ALA A 157 3.93 33.88 6.50
CA ALA A 157 5.31 34.13 6.11
C ALA A 157 6.16 32.86 6.18
N ILE A 158 6.03 32.08 7.26
CA ILE A 158 6.71 30.78 7.41
C ILE A 158 6.25 29.80 6.34
N LYS A 159 4.94 29.72 6.06
CA LYS A 159 4.42 28.86 4.99
C LYS A 159 5.05 29.21 3.65
N ARG A 160 5.13 30.50 3.32
CA ARG A 160 5.78 30.98 2.08
C ARG A 160 7.25 30.57 2.01
N GLN A 161 8.02 30.76 3.09
CA GLN A 161 9.43 30.34 3.14
C GLN A 161 9.56 28.83 2.85
N LEU A 162 8.77 28.00 3.52
CA LEU A 162 8.79 26.55 3.36
C LEU A 162 8.41 26.09 1.95
N THR A 163 7.56 26.84 1.23
CA THR A 163 7.18 26.52 -0.16
C THR A 163 8.09 27.14 -1.22
N MET A 164 8.70 28.29 -0.95
CA MET A 164 9.59 28.98 -1.90
C MET A 164 11.01 28.41 -1.89
N GLY A 165 11.41 27.79 -0.78
CA GLY A 165 12.73 27.19 -0.63
C GLY A 165 13.54 27.82 0.48
N ILE A 166 14.21 26.94 1.23
CA ILE A 166 15.11 27.29 2.32
C ILE A 166 16.42 26.54 2.12
N GLN A 167 17.53 27.17 2.48
CA GLN A 167 18.83 26.54 2.46
C GLN A 167 18.96 25.59 3.65
N LEU A 168 19.18 24.29 3.37
CA LEU A 168 19.60 23.31 4.36
C LEU A 168 21.10 22.99 4.17
N ASP A 169 21.70 22.26 5.12
CA ASP A 169 23.12 21.90 5.10
C ASP A 169 23.56 21.15 3.83
N ASP A 170 22.66 20.33 3.27
CA ASP A 170 22.88 19.51 2.07
C ASP A 170 22.28 20.13 0.80
N GLY A 171 21.91 21.42 0.82
CA GLY A 171 21.38 22.15 -0.33
C GLY A 171 19.98 22.75 -0.12
N PRO A 172 19.47 23.53 -1.09
CA PRO A 172 18.12 24.10 -1.04
C PRO A 172 17.05 22.99 -0.99
N ALA A 173 15.95 23.25 -0.28
CA ALA A 173 14.80 22.34 -0.21
C ALA A 173 13.50 23.12 0.02
N SER A 174 12.38 22.59 -0.46
CA SER A 174 11.05 23.17 -0.24
C SER A 174 9.97 22.08 -0.18
N PHE A 175 8.85 22.38 0.47
CA PHE A 175 7.64 21.59 0.27
C PHE A 175 6.98 21.94 -1.05
N LYS A 176 6.61 20.93 -1.83
CA LYS A 176 5.81 21.11 -3.05
C LYS A 176 4.42 21.66 -2.71
N THR A 177 3.80 21.12 -1.66
CA THR A 177 2.55 21.65 -1.09
C THR A 177 2.61 21.63 0.43
N LEU A 178 1.94 22.60 1.06
CA LEU A 178 1.76 22.70 2.50
C LEU A 178 0.34 23.15 2.79
N THR A 179 -0.44 22.28 3.45
CA THR A 179 -1.88 22.48 3.67
C THR A 179 -2.21 22.29 5.13
N TYR A 180 -2.83 23.29 5.76
CA TYR A 180 -3.33 23.19 7.13
C TYR A 180 -4.47 22.16 7.22
N LYS A 181 -4.44 21.31 8.24
CA LYS A 181 -5.42 20.24 8.47
C LYS A 181 -6.13 20.32 9.82
N GLY A 182 -5.98 21.41 10.55
CA GLY A 182 -6.57 21.62 11.87
C GLY A 182 -5.58 21.46 13.01
N GLY A 183 -6.04 21.64 14.23
CA GLY A 183 -5.20 21.64 15.43
C GLY A 183 -5.86 22.42 16.55
N GLU A 184 -5.35 22.25 17.76
CA GLU A 184 -5.80 22.97 18.95
C GLU A 184 -4.60 23.58 19.67
N GLY A 185 -4.71 24.87 20.00
CA GLY A 185 -3.64 25.63 20.61
C GLY A 185 -2.37 25.66 19.74
N ILE A 186 -1.23 25.42 20.38
CA ILE A 186 0.10 25.45 19.74
C ILE A 186 0.43 24.20 18.90
N ASN A 187 -0.40 23.16 18.97
CA ASN A 187 -0.21 21.94 18.20
C ASN A 187 -1.08 21.96 16.94
N GLN A 188 -0.42 22.03 15.78
CA GLN A 188 -1.09 22.16 14.49
C GLN A 188 -0.73 20.99 13.57
N TRP A 189 -1.69 20.55 12.76
CA TRP A 189 -1.50 19.54 11.72
C TRP A 189 -1.39 20.17 10.35
N TYR A 190 -0.40 19.70 9.60
CA TYR A 190 -0.18 20.05 8.20
C TYR A 190 -0.02 18.79 7.37
N ASN A 191 -0.60 18.78 6.18
CA ASN A 191 -0.17 17.85 5.14
C ASN A 191 0.88 18.55 4.28
N VAL A 192 2.02 17.88 4.09
CA VAL A 192 3.10 18.38 3.24
C VAL A 192 3.48 17.34 2.19
N THR A 193 3.84 17.79 0.99
CA THR A 193 4.33 16.90 -0.08
C THR A 193 5.76 17.21 -0.49
N LEU A 194 6.50 16.15 -0.82
CA LEU A 194 7.86 16.20 -1.34
C LEU A 194 7.99 15.28 -2.55
N THR A 195 8.81 15.64 -3.52
CA THR A 195 9.16 14.82 -4.69
C THR A 195 10.55 14.20 -4.58
N GLU A 196 11.31 14.56 -3.56
CA GLU A 196 12.55 13.91 -3.13
C GLU A 196 12.41 13.26 -1.75
N GLY A 197 13.51 12.80 -1.17
CA GLY A 197 13.52 12.01 0.06
C GLY A 197 14.87 12.02 0.74
N ARG A 198 15.43 13.23 0.96
CA ARG A 198 16.69 13.42 1.68
C ARG A 198 16.54 13.02 3.14
N ASN A 199 17.66 12.79 3.82
CA ASN A 199 17.63 12.35 5.21
C ASN A 199 16.88 13.37 6.07
N ARG A 200 15.84 12.91 6.80
CA ARG A 200 15.03 13.71 7.73
C ARG A 200 14.49 15.03 7.16
N GLU A 201 14.30 15.11 5.85
CA GLU A 201 14.03 16.34 5.12
C GLU A 201 12.82 17.13 5.64
N VAL A 202 11.68 16.47 5.87
CA VAL A 202 10.49 17.12 6.44
C VAL A 202 10.80 17.79 7.79
N ARG A 203 11.55 17.11 8.66
CA ARG A 203 11.90 17.63 9.99
C ARG A 203 12.83 18.83 9.87
N ARG A 204 13.86 18.73 9.02
CA ARG A 204 14.83 19.79 8.80
C ARG A 204 14.22 21.04 8.19
N LEU A 205 13.25 20.90 7.28
CA LEU A 205 12.49 22.03 6.73
C LEU A 205 11.75 22.80 7.83
N TRP A 206 11.00 22.10 8.70
CA TRP A 206 10.31 22.73 9.82
C TRP A 206 11.29 23.31 10.87
N GLU A 207 12.37 22.60 11.18
CA GLU A 207 13.39 23.05 12.14
C GLU A 207 14.13 24.31 11.65
N ALA A 208 14.34 24.45 10.34
CA ALA A 208 14.98 25.62 9.73
C ALA A 208 14.18 26.93 9.90
N VAL A 209 12.87 26.83 10.16
CA VAL A 209 11.99 27.97 10.49
C VAL A 209 11.66 28.04 11.98
N GLY A 210 12.40 27.32 12.82
CA GLY A 210 12.23 27.33 14.28
C GLY A 210 11.03 26.52 14.78
N ILE A 211 10.48 25.60 13.97
CA ILE A 211 9.28 24.83 14.31
C ILE A 211 9.63 23.36 14.55
N GLN A 212 9.17 22.82 15.67
CA GLN A 212 9.46 21.43 16.03
C GLN A 212 8.40 20.46 15.49
N VAL A 213 8.84 19.28 15.02
CA VAL A 213 7.93 18.21 14.57
C VAL A 213 7.72 17.19 15.68
N SER A 214 6.53 17.20 16.29
CA SER A 214 6.17 16.25 17.34
C SER A 214 5.68 14.91 16.81
N ARG A 215 5.11 14.86 15.60
CA ARG A 215 4.66 13.62 14.96
C ARG A 215 4.76 13.69 13.45
N LEU A 216 5.21 12.60 12.84
CA LEU A 216 5.38 12.49 11.40
C LEU A 216 4.83 11.15 10.89
N ILE A 217 3.88 11.22 9.96
CA ILE A 217 3.24 10.05 9.38
C ILE A 217 3.24 10.18 7.86
N ARG A 218 3.86 9.24 7.14
CA ARG A 218 3.69 9.18 5.68
C ARG A 218 2.32 8.63 5.35
N VAL A 219 1.46 9.44 4.75
CA VAL A 219 0.06 9.08 4.47
C VAL A 219 -0.17 8.69 3.02
N ARG A 220 0.73 9.05 2.10
CA ARG A 220 0.61 8.73 0.67
C ARG A 220 1.98 8.56 0.01
N TYR A 221 2.05 7.72 -1.02
CA TYR A 221 3.21 7.54 -1.90
C TYR A 221 2.74 7.39 -3.36
N GLY A 222 3.10 8.32 -4.25
CA GLY A 222 2.37 8.50 -5.51
C GLY A 222 0.90 8.78 -5.21
N ASP A 223 -0.03 8.13 -5.90
CA ASP A 223 -1.48 8.20 -5.60
C ASP A 223 -1.97 7.01 -4.77
N LEU A 224 -1.03 6.29 -4.13
CA LEU A 224 -1.39 5.27 -3.15
C LEU A 224 -1.43 5.85 -1.76
N ASP A 225 -2.64 6.00 -1.24
CA ASP A 225 -2.88 6.31 0.16
C ASP A 225 -2.55 5.14 1.08
N LEU A 226 -2.19 5.47 2.32
CA LEU A 226 -2.16 4.51 3.41
C LEU A 226 -3.56 3.87 3.54
N PRO A 227 -3.70 2.54 3.34
CA PRO A 227 -5.02 1.92 3.27
C PRO A 227 -5.84 2.16 4.55
N LYS A 228 -7.06 2.67 4.38
CA LYS A 228 -7.99 2.90 5.49
C LYS A 228 -8.29 1.58 6.19
N GLY A 229 -8.21 1.58 7.52
CA GLY A 229 -8.44 0.38 8.34
C GLY A 229 -7.26 -0.58 8.44
N LEU A 230 -6.13 -0.32 7.77
CA LEU A 230 -4.91 -1.08 8.00
C LEU A 230 -4.37 -0.72 9.41
N PRO A 231 -4.18 -1.69 10.32
CA PRO A 231 -3.64 -1.41 11.64
C PRO A 231 -2.14 -1.08 11.56
N ARG A 232 -1.62 -0.33 12.54
CA ARG A 232 -0.18 -0.10 12.67
C ARG A 232 0.56 -1.43 12.83
N GLY A 233 1.67 -1.58 12.11
CA GLY A 233 2.41 -2.84 12.03
C GLY A 233 1.76 -3.89 11.13
N GLY A 234 0.61 -3.60 10.52
CA GLY A 234 -0.05 -4.45 9.52
C GLY A 234 0.43 -4.16 8.10
N TRP A 235 0.29 -5.15 7.23
CA TRP A 235 0.50 -5.02 5.78
C TRP A 235 -0.70 -5.58 5.01
N VAL A 236 -0.85 -5.10 3.78
CA VAL A 236 -1.74 -5.68 2.77
C VAL A 236 -1.01 -5.77 1.45
N GLU A 237 -1.19 -6.88 0.72
CA GLU A 237 -0.66 -7.01 -0.63
C GLU A 237 -1.60 -6.33 -1.63
N LEU A 238 -1.03 -5.53 -2.53
CA LEU A 238 -1.77 -4.73 -3.49
C LEU A 238 -2.29 -5.57 -4.65
N GLY A 239 -3.47 -5.21 -5.16
CA GLY A 239 -4.06 -5.81 -6.35
C GLY A 239 -3.38 -5.36 -7.64
N LEU A 240 -3.70 -6.05 -8.75
CA LEU A 240 -3.08 -5.78 -10.06
C LEU A 240 -3.29 -4.34 -10.54
N GLU A 241 -4.45 -3.75 -10.28
CA GLU A 241 -4.77 -2.35 -10.61
C GLU A 241 -3.79 -1.37 -9.95
N GLN A 242 -3.57 -1.49 -8.65
CA GLN A 242 -2.66 -0.64 -7.89
C GLN A 242 -1.19 -0.90 -8.25
N ILE A 243 -0.83 -2.15 -8.55
CA ILE A 243 0.51 -2.51 -9.04
C ILE A 243 0.75 -1.84 -10.39
N ASN A 244 -0.22 -1.92 -11.32
CA ASN A 244 -0.07 -1.35 -12.65
C ASN A 244 -0.06 0.16 -12.63
N TYR A 245 -0.84 0.80 -11.76
CA TYR A 245 -0.71 2.23 -11.47
C TYR A 245 0.74 2.59 -11.09
N LEU A 246 1.34 1.87 -10.13
CA LEU A 246 2.72 2.14 -9.71
C LEU A 246 3.73 1.90 -10.83
N ARG A 247 3.49 0.93 -11.70
CA ARG A 247 4.37 0.60 -12.83
C ARG A 247 4.28 1.67 -13.91
N GLU A 248 3.07 2.08 -14.28
CA GLU A 248 2.81 3.17 -15.23
C GLU A 248 3.42 4.48 -14.76
N LEU A 249 3.26 4.82 -13.47
CA LEU A 249 3.85 6.01 -12.85
C LEU A 249 5.37 6.13 -13.07
N VAL A 250 6.05 5.00 -13.26
CA VAL A 250 7.50 4.97 -13.50
C VAL A 250 7.89 4.37 -14.85
N GLU A 251 6.98 4.39 -15.82
CA GLU A 251 7.18 3.95 -17.21
C GLU A 251 7.65 2.48 -17.31
N LEU A 252 7.04 1.61 -16.53
CA LEU A 252 7.21 0.17 -16.63
C LEU A 252 5.97 -0.45 -17.28
N ASP A 253 6.20 -1.49 -18.09
CA ASP A 253 5.13 -2.27 -18.71
C ASP A 253 4.20 -2.85 -17.64
N PRO A 254 2.87 -2.89 -17.88
CA PRO A 254 1.92 -3.41 -16.91
C PRO A 254 2.18 -4.89 -16.60
N GLU A 255 1.97 -5.25 -15.34
CA GLU A 255 1.92 -6.64 -14.89
C GLU A 255 0.58 -7.26 -15.30
N VAL A 256 0.60 -8.54 -15.68
CA VAL A 256 -0.59 -9.27 -16.14
C VAL A 256 -0.99 -10.41 -15.22
N VAL A 257 -0.10 -10.80 -14.30
CA VAL A 257 -0.34 -11.88 -13.33
C VAL A 257 -0.34 -11.30 -11.91
N THR A 258 -1.19 -11.83 -11.03
CA THR A 258 -1.14 -11.52 -9.60
C THR A 258 -1.21 -12.79 -8.76
N LYS A 259 -0.55 -12.76 -7.59
CA LYS A 259 -0.69 -13.82 -6.57
C LYS A 259 -1.75 -13.50 -5.52
N VAL A 260 -2.30 -12.29 -5.53
CA VAL A 260 -3.40 -11.91 -4.67
C VAL A 260 -4.68 -12.53 -5.21
N ALA A 261 -5.47 -13.17 -4.35
CA ALA A 261 -6.75 -13.72 -4.75
C ALA A 261 -7.66 -12.59 -5.25
N VAL A 262 -8.06 -12.65 -6.54
CA VAL A 262 -8.95 -11.65 -7.13
C VAL A 262 -10.34 -11.78 -6.49
N PRO A 263 -10.99 -10.71 -6.00
CA PRO A 263 -12.30 -10.76 -5.35
C PRO A 263 -13.48 -11.17 -6.26
N ARG A 264 -13.25 -11.76 -7.44
CA ARG A 264 -14.32 -12.30 -8.30
C ARG A 264 -15.23 -13.25 -7.52
N ASP A 265 -14.68 -13.98 -6.56
CA ASP A 265 -15.48 -14.81 -5.64
C ASP A 265 -16.35 -14.00 -4.69
N GLN A 266 -15.94 -12.82 -4.21
CA GLN A 266 -16.81 -11.99 -3.36
C GLN A 266 -18.00 -11.38 -4.12
N ARG A 267 -17.83 -10.97 -5.37
CA ARG A 267 -18.98 -10.52 -6.21
C ARG A 267 -19.92 -11.69 -6.50
N ARG A 268 -19.39 -12.88 -6.77
CA ARG A 268 -20.19 -14.10 -7.01
C ARG A 268 -20.89 -14.58 -5.74
N LEU A 269 -20.23 -14.49 -4.58
CA LEU A 269 -20.79 -14.80 -3.26
C LEU A 269 -21.87 -13.81 -2.85
N LYS A 270 -21.66 -12.49 -3.04
CA LYS A 270 -22.68 -11.46 -2.82
C LYS A 270 -23.87 -11.65 -3.75
N ALA A 271 -23.64 -11.89 -5.05
CA ALA A 271 -24.72 -12.17 -6.01
C ALA A 271 -25.50 -13.46 -5.66
N ASN A 272 -24.82 -14.52 -5.21
CA ASN A 272 -25.47 -15.75 -4.77
C ASN A 272 -26.21 -15.59 -3.44
N GLN A 273 -25.70 -14.78 -2.50
CA GLN A 273 -26.40 -14.42 -1.26
C GLN A 273 -27.65 -13.59 -1.55
N ILE A 274 -27.56 -12.61 -2.45
CA ILE A 274 -28.70 -11.80 -2.90
C ILE A 274 -29.75 -12.69 -3.58
N ARG A 275 -29.36 -13.56 -4.52
CA ARG A 275 -30.27 -14.54 -5.15
C ARG A 275 -30.93 -15.48 -4.14
N ARG A 276 -30.20 -15.96 -3.14
CA ARG A 276 -30.73 -16.82 -2.07
C ARG A 276 -31.69 -16.07 -1.13
N ALA A 277 -31.43 -14.80 -0.85
CA ALA A 277 -32.32 -13.95 -0.06
C ALA A 277 -33.62 -13.65 -0.80
N VAL A 278 -33.54 -13.29 -2.09
CA VAL A 278 -34.70 -13.03 -2.95
C VAL A 278 -35.57 -14.29 -3.09
N LYS A 279 -34.97 -15.46 -3.34
CA LYS A 279 -35.70 -16.75 -3.43
C LYS A 279 -36.38 -17.13 -2.10
N ARG A 280 -35.76 -16.83 -0.96
CA ARG A 280 -36.38 -17.05 0.36
C ARG A 280 -37.59 -16.14 0.57
N HIS A 281 -37.53 -14.89 0.12
CA HIS A 281 -38.63 -13.95 0.26
C HIS A 281 -39.83 -14.33 -0.64
N SER A 282 -39.57 -14.76 -1.88
CA SER A 282 -40.63 -15.20 -2.81
C SER A 282 -41.36 -16.45 -2.34
N GLN A 283 -40.67 -17.41 -1.72
CA GLN A 283 -41.28 -18.64 -1.18
C GLN A 283 -42.12 -18.38 0.09
N VAL A 284 -41.78 -17.35 0.87
CA VAL A 284 -42.58 -16.95 2.03
C VAL A 284 -43.85 -16.24 1.59
N SER A 285 -43.78 -15.36 0.58
CA SER A 285 -44.97 -14.68 0.03
C SER A 285 -45.98 -15.64 -0.61
N GLU A 286 -45.52 -16.71 -1.26
CA GLU A 286 -46.39 -17.75 -1.81
C GLU A 286 -47.08 -18.60 -0.73
N ARG A 287 -46.42 -18.85 0.41
CA ARG A 287 -47.01 -19.61 1.53
C ARG A 287 -48.04 -18.81 2.33
N THR A 288 -47.89 -17.49 2.45
CA THR A 288 -48.85 -16.64 3.17
C THR A 288 -50.05 -16.20 2.33
N GLY A 289 -50.04 -16.40 1.01
CA GLY A 289 -51.17 -16.08 0.13
C GLY A 289 -52.27 -17.15 0.08
N GLY A 290 -52.07 -18.31 0.72
CA GLY A 290 -52.94 -19.48 0.63
C GLY A 290 -53.59 -19.86 1.95
N THR A 291 -54.43 -19.00 2.54
CA THR A 291 -55.36 -19.45 3.60
C THR A 291 -56.73 -18.82 3.39
N LYS A 292 -57.57 -19.55 2.65
CA LYS A 292 -59.02 -19.33 2.56
C LYS A 292 -59.60 -19.36 3.98
N ARG A 293 -60.26 -18.27 4.39
CA ARG A 293 -61.09 -18.22 5.60
C ARG A 293 -62.33 -19.12 5.42
N PRO A 294 -62.66 -20.02 6.37
CA PRO A 294 -63.93 -20.73 6.35
C PRO A 294 -65.06 -19.80 6.81
N SER A 295 -66.20 -19.90 6.14
CA SER A 295 -67.46 -19.28 6.51
C SER A 295 -68.10 -20.02 7.68
N THR A 296 -68.46 -19.30 8.74
CA THR A 296 -69.40 -19.79 9.75
C THR A 296 -70.57 -18.81 9.87
N ARG A 297 -71.75 -19.35 9.57
CA ARG A 297 -73.06 -18.71 9.54
C ARG A 297 -73.88 -19.32 10.68
N ALA A 298 -74.35 -18.47 11.60
CA ALA A 298 -75.54 -18.56 12.47
C ALA A 298 -75.31 -17.63 13.67
N GLY A 299 -76.16 -16.68 14.07
CA GLY A 299 -77.52 -16.33 13.67
C GLY A 299 -78.41 -16.30 14.91
N THR A 300 -78.67 -15.12 15.50
CA THR A 300 -79.98 -14.80 16.12
C THR A 300 -80.14 -13.29 16.33
N LYS A 301 -81.34 -12.80 15.97
CA LYS A 301 -81.87 -11.44 16.05
C LYS A 301 -82.45 -11.15 17.45
N THR A 302 -82.50 -9.86 17.85
CA THR A 302 -83.70 -9.00 18.05
C THR A 302 -83.30 -7.75 18.86
N GLY A 303 -83.49 -6.51 18.35
CA GLY A 303 -84.64 -5.62 18.62
C GLY A 303 -84.14 -4.15 18.54
N ALA A 304 -84.64 -3.33 17.60
CA ALA A 304 -85.59 -2.20 17.81
C ALA A 304 -85.04 -1.05 18.71
N LYS A 305 -85.10 0.26 18.44
CA LYS A 305 -85.86 1.16 17.54
C LYS A 305 -85.20 2.57 17.59
N SER A 306 -85.13 3.28 16.45
CA SER A 306 -85.76 4.59 16.15
C SER A 306 -85.00 5.91 16.45
N SER A 307 -84.63 6.60 15.36
CA SER A 307 -84.82 8.02 15.02
C SER A 307 -84.54 9.14 16.05
N THR A 308 -83.65 10.09 15.72
CA THR A 308 -84.01 11.47 15.28
C THR A 308 -82.78 12.28 14.77
N LYS A 309 -83.05 13.20 13.85
CA LYS A 309 -82.20 14.19 13.16
C LYS A 309 -82.26 15.55 13.94
N PRO A 310 -81.73 16.72 13.47
CA PRO A 310 -80.37 17.15 13.10
C PRO A 310 -80.00 18.56 13.72
N VAL A 311 -78.93 19.21 13.19
CA VAL A 311 -78.57 20.67 13.23
C VAL A 311 -78.04 21.21 14.58
N THR A 312 -76.84 21.81 14.69
CA THR A 312 -76.53 23.19 14.26
C THR A 312 -75.04 23.55 14.35
N LYS A 313 -74.68 24.52 13.49
CA LYS A 313 -73.38 25.18 13.30
C LYS A 313 -72.95 26.06 14.48
N SER A 314 -71.67 26.46 14.39
CA SER A 314 -71.06 27.72 14.91
C SER A 314 -70.61 27.66 16.38
N ARG A 315 -69.54 28.33 16.83
CA ARG A 315 -68.65 29.33 16.24
C ARG A 315 -67.40 29.41 17.15
N THR A 316 -66.24 29.53 16.52
CA THR A 316 -65.00 30.25 16.86
C THR A 316 -64.77 30.90 18.25
N ARG A 317 -63.46 30.88 18.59
CA ARG A 317 -62.65 31.73 19.51
C ARG A 317 -62.78 31.38 21.01
N THR A 318 -61.67 31.23 21.73
CA THR A 318 -60.46 32.08 21.74
C THR A 318 -59.19 31.26 21.73
#